data_AF-A0A915ETB9-F1
#
_entry.id   AF-A0A915ETB9-F1
#
_cell.length_a   1.000
_cell.length_b   1.000
_cell.length_c   1.000
_cell.angle_alpha   90.00
_cell.angle_beta   90.00
_cell.angle_gamma   90.00
#
_symmetry.space_group_name_H-M   'P 1'
#
loop_
_entity.id
_entity.type
_entity.pdbx_description
1 polymer ?
#
loop_
_entity_poly.entity_id
_entity_poly.type
_entity_poly.pdbx_seq_one_letter_code
_entity_poly.pdbx_strand_id
1 'polypeptide(L)'
;MLPYLDNTDFVRELGNDLKRIFETDAGFDKNVFAKQLSVIRGQIFNLREALRTKKSPAQLVMMPSQYMIEIKQKKKKKQRRDVKTVEITVTAPRDPSDHLLRLLLLWLTNSDGAATATLP
;
A
#
# COMPACT_ATOMS: atom_id res chain seq x y z
N MET A 1 5.13 21.92 20.79
CA MET A 1 3.94 21.03 20.72
C MET A 1 3.98 20.18 19.45
N LEU A 2 3.96 20.79 18.26
CA LEU A 2 3.99 20.07 16.97
C LEU A 2 5.10 19.00 16.83
N PRO A 3 6.37 19.21 17.26
CA PRO A 3 7.41 18.17 17.15
C PRO A 3 7.07 16.85 17.88
N TYR A 4 6.30 16.92 18.97
CA TYR A 4 5.85 15.72 19.68
C TYR A 4 4.72 15.01 18.92
N LEU A 5 3.78 15.77 18.32
CA LEU A 5 2.65 15.19 17.58
C LEU A 5 3.06 14.64 16.20
N ASP A 6 4.12 15.16 15.60
CA ASP A 6 4.71 14.62 14.37
C ASP A 6 5.49 13.31 14.62
N ASN A 7 5.94 13.08 15.85
CA ASN A 7 6.66 11.87 16.23
C ASN A 7 5.67 10.71 16.49
N THR A 8 5.62 9.74 15.58
CA THR A 8 4.75 8.57 15.72
C THR A 8 5.10 7.68 16.90
N ASP A 9 6.37 7.64 17.32
CA ASP A 9 6.79 6.85 18.47
C ASP A 9 6.25 7.45 19.76
N PHE A 10 6.28 8.77 19.89
CA PHE A 10 5.68 9.49 21.03
C PHE A 10 4.17 9.21 21.15
N VAL A 11 3.41 9.32 20.05
CA VAL A 11 1.96 9.08 20.07
C VAL A 11 1.64 7.62 20.44
N ARG A 12 2.47 6.68 20.01
CA ARG A 12 2.34 5.26 20.36
C ARG A 12 2.68 5.01 21.83
N GLU A 13 3.74 5.61 22.35
CA GLU A 13 4.12 5.51 23.77
C GLU A 13 3.04 6.10 24.68
N LEU A 14 2.50 7.27 24.33
CA LEU A 14 1.33 7.84 25.01
C LEU A 14 0.14 6.86 25.05
N GLY A 15 -0.16 6.20 23.93
CA GLY A 15 -1.19 5.18 23.88
C GLY A 15 -0.91 3.97 24.79
N ASN A 16 0.36 3.57 24.91
CA ASN A 16 0.77 2.48 25.80
C ASN A 16 0.67 2.88 27.28
N ASP A 17 1.06 4.10 27.63
CA ASP A 17 0.98 4.61 28.99
C ASP A 17 -0.48 4.77 29.44
N LEU A 18 -1.35 5.28 28.58
CA LEU A 18 -2.80 5.31 28.82
C LEU A 18 -3.35 3.89 29.03
N LYS A 19 -2.91 2.92 28.22
CA LYS A 19 -3.34 1.53 28.36
C LYS A 19 -2.95 0.96 29.73
N ARG A 20 -1.71 1.19 30.17
CA ARG A 20 -1.22 0.74 31.48
C ARG A 20 -2.05 1.31 32.62
N ILE A 21 -2.43 2.58 32.54
CA ILE A 21 -3.29 3.22 33.55
C ILE A 21 -4.68 2.59 33.54
N PHE A 22 -5.29 2.44 32.37
CA PHE A 22 -6.65 1.91 32.25
C PHE A 22 -6.74 0.44 32.65
N GLU A 23 -5.68 -0.35 32.44
CA GLU A 23 -5.59 -1.74 32.87
C GLU A 23 -5.61 -1.93 34.39
N THR A 24 -5.44 -0.86 35.18
CA THR A 24 -5.58 -0.93 36.65
C THR A 24 -7.03 -1.00 37.10
N ASP A 25 -7.99 -0.64 36.25
CA ASP A 25 -9.42 -0.69 36.57
C ASP A 25 -9.97 -2.12 36.45
N ALA A 26 -10.75 -2.55 37.44
CA ALA A 26 -11.33 -3.90 37.47
C ALA A 26 -12.31 -4.16 36.31
N GLY A 27 -12.93 -3.10 35.77
CA GLY A 27 -13.85 -3.14 34.63
C GLY A 27 -13.17 -2.90 33.28
N PHE A 28 -11.85 -2.95 33.21
CA PHE A 28 -11.12 -2.68 31.97
C PHE A 28 -11.52 -3.63 30.83
N ASP A 29 -12.13 -3.05 29.78
CA ASP A 29 -12.41 -3.73 28.52
C ASP A 29 -11.46 -3.24 27.42
N LYS A 30 -10.63 -4.15 26.93
CA LYS A 30 -9.64 -3.88 25.88
C LYS A 30 -10.25 -3.39 24.56
N ASN A 31 -11.44 -3.86 24.20
CA ASN A 31 -12.13 -3.45 22.98
C ASN A 31 -12.71 -2.04 23.13
N VAL A 32 -13.25 -1.71 24.31
CA VAL A 32 -13.69 -0.35 24.63
C VAL A 32 -12.49 0.60 24.63
N PHE A 33 -11.39 0.23 25.27
CA PHE A 33 -10.16 1.00 25.24
C PHE A 33 -9.63 1.20 23.82
N ALA A 34 -9.67 0.17 22.96
CA ALA A 34 -9.24 0.31 21.57
C ALA A 34 -10.09 1.35 20.79
N LYS A 35 -11.40 1.39 21.04
CA LYS A 35 -12.30 2.41 20.47
C LYS A 35 -11.97 3.81 21.00
N GLN A 36 -11.75 3.95 22.31
CA GLN A 36 -11.36 5.22 22.94
C GLN A 36 -10.02 5.72 22.38
N LEU A 37 -9.03 4.84 22.26
CA LEU A 37 -7.73 5.18 21.71
C LEU A 37 -7.81 5.59 20.23
N SER A 38 -8.76 5.03 19.48
CA SER A 38 -9.01 5.44 18.10
C SER A 38 -9.51 6.89 17.99
N VAL A 39 -10.38 7.31 18.91
CA VAL A 39 -10.82 8.71 19.03
C VAL A 39 -9.65 9.60 19.38
N ILE A 40 -8.87 9.25 20.42
CA ILE A 40 -7.71 10.05 20.86
C ILE A 40 -6.72 10.28 19.71
N ARG A 41 -6.38 9.23 18.95
CA ARG A 41 -5.49 9.36 17.79
C ARG A 41 -6.06 10.26 16.70
N GLY A 42 -7.38 10.21 16.46
CA GLY A 42 -8.05 11.12 15.53
C GLY A 42 -8.03 12.58 15.99
N GLN A 43 -8.19 12.84 17.28
CA GLN A 43 -8.07 14.19 17.84
C GLN A 43 -6.64 14.72 17.73
N ILE A 44 -5.64 13.88 18.02
CA ILE A 44 -4.22 14.22 17.82
C ILE A 44 -3.93 14.55 16.35
N PHE A 45 -4.49 13.77 15.42
CA PHE A 45 -4.37 14.06 13.99
C PHE A 45 -4.96 15.42 13.61
N ASN A 46 -6.19 15.73 14.05
CA ASN A 46 -6.81 17.02 13.77
C ASN A 46 -6.00 18.18 14.36
N LEU A 47 -5.53 18.04 15.60
CA LEU A 47 -4.69 19.03 16.26
C LEU A 47 -3.37 19.25 15.52
N ARG A 48 -2.68 18.18 15.13
CA ARG A 48 -1.45 18.23 14.33
C ARG A 48 -1.67 18.98 13.02
N GLU A 49 -2.73 18.62 12.28
CA GLU A 49 -3.04 19.26 11.00
C GLU A 49 -3.41 20.74 11.16
N ALA A 50 -4.17 21.09 12.20
CA ALA A 50 -4.49 22.49 12.51
C ALA A 50 -3.22 23.30 12.82
N LEU A 51 -2.30 22.76 13.62
CA LEU A 51 -1.02 23.41 13.93
C LEU A 51 -0.15 23.58 12.67
N ARG A 52 -0.04 22.54 11.83
CA ARG A 52 0.74 22.60 10.58
C ARG A 52 0.18 23.63 9.59
N THR A 53 -1.14 23.76 9.54
CA THR A 53 -1.83 24.69 8.64
C THR A 53 -2.18 26.04 9.28
N LYS A 54 -1.68 26.31 10.49
CA LYS A 54 -1.93 27.55 11.27
C LYS A 54 -3.42 27.89 11.41
N LYS A 55 -4.28 26.88 11.57
CA LYS A 55 -5.71 27.08 11.84
C LYS A 55 -5.92 27.63 13.25
N SER A 56 -6.91 28.50 13.39
CA SER A 56 -7.37 28.98 14.70
C SER A 56 -8.05 27.87 15.51
N PRO A 57 -8.18 28.03 16.84
CA PRO A 57 -8.94 27.09 17.67
C PRO A 57 -10.38 26.86 17.18
N ALA A 58 -11.06 27.92 16.73
CA ALA A 58 -12.40 27.81 16.15
C ALA A 58 -12.41 26.92 14.90
N GLN A 59 -11.45 27.10 14.00
CA GLN A 59 -11.34 26.27 12.80
C GLN A 59 -10.97 24.82 13.11
N LEU A 60 -10.14 24.56 14.13
CA LEU A 60 -9.82 23.20 14.58
C LEU A 60 -11.07 22.45 15.07
N VAL A 61 -11.90 23.10 15.90
CA VAL A 61 -13.14 22.49 16.40
C VAL A 61 -14.12 22.16 15.28
N MET A 62 -14.10 22.95 14.20
CA MET A 62 -14.92 22.71 13.01
C MET A 62 -14.37 21.62 12.07
N MET A 63 -13.18 21.08 12.33
CA MET A 63 -12.64 19.98 11.52
C MET A 63 -13.49 18.71 11.70
N PRO A 64 -13.72 17.92 10.64
CA PRO A 64 -14.44 16.66 10.75
C PRO A 64 -13.80 15.73 11.77
N SER A 65 -14.62 15.04 12.56
CA SER A 65 -14.14 14.06 13.54
C SER A 65 -13.45 12.89 12.84
N GLN A 66 -12.25 12.54 13.30
CA GLN A 66 -11.46 11.44 12.77
C GLN A 66 -11.38 10.29 13.77
N TYR A 67 -11.27 9.07 13.24
CA TYR A 67 -10.98 7.86 14.02
C TYR A 67 -9.77 7.19 13.37
N MET A 68 -8.73 6.92 14.14
CA MET A 68 -7.49 6.34 13.63
C MET A 68 -7.20 4.99 14.28
N ILE A 69 -6.92 3.98 13.46
CA ILE A 69 -6.56 2.63 13.92
C ILE A 69 -5.24 2.21 13.28
N GLU A 70 -4.45 1.43 14.01
CA GLU A 70 -3.25 0.81 13.46
C GLU A 70 -3.64 -0.42 12.65
N ILE A 71 -3.43 -0.34 11.33
CA ILE A 71 -3.65 -1.47 10.42
C ILE A 71 -2.39 -2.32 10.35
N LYS A 72 -2.46 -3.57 10.83
CA LYS A 72 -1.40 -4.56 10.60
C LYS A 72 -1.33 -4.87 9.10
N GLN A 73 -0.21 -4.52 8.47
CA GLN A 73 0.03 -4.87 7.08
C GLN A 73 0.02 -6.40 6.90
N LYS A 74 -0.91 -6.93 6.09
CA LYS A 74 -0.87 -8.35 5.70
C LYS A 74 0.28 -8.54 4.70
N LYS A 75 1.29 -9.34 5.06
CA LYS A 75 2.32 -9.78 4.10
C LYS A 75 1.64 -10.52 2.94
N LYS A 76 1.76 -10.02 1.70
CA LYS A 76 1.29 -10.72 0.50
C LYS A 76 2.02 -12.06 0.39
N LYS A 77 1.31 -13.19 0.44
CA LYS A 77 1.89 -14.50 0.11
C LYS A 77 2.30 -14.46 -1.37
N LYS A 78 3.60 -14.57 -1.65
CA LYS A 78 4.15 -14.70 -3.02
C LYS A 78 3.70 -16.07 -3.55
N GLN A 79 2.60 -16.09 -4.31
CA GLN A 79 2.16 -17.28 -5.03
C GLN A 79 3.20 -17.55 -6.12
N ARG A 80 4.04 -18.58 -5.93
CA ARG A 80 4.87 -19.12 -7.01
C ARG A 80 3.89 -19.66 -8.06
N ARG A 81 3.82 -18.99 -9.21
CA ARG A 81 3.10 -19.53 -10.37
C ARG A 81 4.05 -20.56 -11.00
N ASP A 82 3.72 -21.84 -10.87
CA ASP A 82 4.35 -22.88 -11.67
C ASP A 82 4.07 -22.56 -13.14
N VAL A 83 5.14 -22.31 -13.90
CA VAL A 83 5.08 -22.07 -15.34
C VAL A 83 4.80 -23.42 -15.99
N LYS A 84 3.55 -23.67 -16.40
CA LYS A 84 3.27 -24.72 -17.39
C LYS A 84 3.61 -24.15 -18.77
N THR A 85 4.64 -24.71 -19.40
CA THR A 85 4.95 -24.49 -20.81
C THR A 85 3.73 -24.84 -21.65
N VAL A 86 3.21 -23.86 -22.39
CA VAL A 86 2.18 -24.06 -23.41
C VAL A 86 2.91 -24.21 -24.73
N GLU A 87 2.86 -25.40 -25.34
CA GLU A 87 3.33 -25.56 -26.72
C GLU A 87 2.31 -24.93 -27.67
N ILE A 88 2.73 -23.87 -28.35
CA ILE A 88 1.94 -23.22 -29.40
C ILE A 88 2.41 -23.79 -30.73
N THR A 89 1.59 -24.64 -31.35
CA THR A 89 1.80 -25.04 -32.75
C THR A 89 1.38 -23.89 -33.65
N VAL A 90 2.35 -23.19 -34.24
CA VAL A 90 2.09 -22.16 -35.25
C VAL A 90 1.94 -22.84 -36.61
N THR A 91 0.71 -22.92 -37.12
CA THR A 91 0.45 -23.28 -38.52
C THR A 91 0.77 -22.09 -39.42
N ALA A 92 1.65 -22.28 -40.40
CA ALA A 92 2.09 -21.24 -41.34
C ALA A 92 0.94 -20.67 -42.19
N PRO A 93 0.85 -19.34 -42.41
CA PRO A 93 -0.18 -18.74 -43.25
C PRO A 93 0.00 -19.04 -44.75
N ARG A 94 -1.12 -19.17 -45.46
CA ARG A 94 -1.22 -19.55 -46.89
C ARG A 94 -0.98 -18.41 -47.90
N ASP A 95 -0.70 -17.19 -47.47
CA ASP A 95 -0.58 -16.03 -48.38
C ASP A 95 0.73 -15.25 -48.14
N PRO A 96 1.64 -15.17 -49.13
CA PRO A 96 2.91 -14.47 -49.02
C PRO A 96 2.80 -12.92 -49.04
N SER A 97 1.59 -12.35 -49.21
CA SER A 97 1.38 -10.90 -49.29
C SER A 97 1.02 -10.24 -47.95
N ASP A 98 0.97 -11.03 -46.87
CA ASP A 98 0.50 -10.54 -45.56
C ASP A 98 1.53 -9.58 -44.94
N HIS A 99 1.19 -8.29 -44.97
CA HIS A 99 2.00 -7.20 -44.43
C HIS A 99 2.31 -7.39 -42.93
N LEU A 100 1.46 -8.12 -42.19
CA LEU A 100 1.67 -8.40 -40.77
C LEU A 100 2.79 -9.43 -40.54
N LEU A 101 2.92 -10.43 -41.42
CA LEU A 101 4.07 -11.36 -41.38
C LEU A 101 5.38 -10.63 -41.64
N ARG A 102 5.37 -9.66 -42.56
CA ARG A 102 6.55 -8.82 -42.86
C ARG A 102 6.97 -8.01 -41.64
N LEU A 103 6.02 -7.38 -40.95
CA LEU A 103 6.30 -6.62 -39.72
C LEU A 103 6.78 -7.52 -38.58
N LEU A 104 6.22 -8.72 -38.45
CA LEU A 104 6.63 -9.69 -37.43
C LEU A 104 8.04 -10.23 -37.69
N LEU A 105 8.36 -10.55 -38.95
CA LEU A 105 9.70 -10.99 -39.34
C LEU A 105 10.72 -9.86 -39.13
N LEU A 106 10.37 -8.63 -39.52
CA LEU A 106 11.23 -7.46 -39.33
C LEU A 106 11.50 -7.19 -37.84
N TRP A 107 10.49 -7.38 -36.99
CA TRP A 107 10.65 -7.27 -35.53
C TRP A 107 11.55 -8.38 -34.97
N LEU A 108 11.42 -9.61 -35.46
CA LEU A 108 12.27 -10.75 -35.07
C LEU A 108 13.72 -10.58 -35.55
N THR A 109 13.94 -10.02 -36.74
CA THR A 109 15.30 -9.82 -37.28
C THR A 109 15.99 -8.55 -36.78
N ASN A 110 15.23 -7.52 -36.37
CA ASN A 110 15.77 -6.28 -35.81
C ASN A 110 15.83 -6.28 -34.27
N SER A 111 15.38 -7.34 -33.61
CA SER A 111 15.65 -7.55 -32.19
C SER A 111 17.04 -8.18 -32.08
N ASP A 112 18.07 -7.33 -31.94
CA ASP A 112 19.47 -7.72 -31.85
C ASP A 112 19.69 -8.92 -30.92
N GLY A 113 20.03 -10.05 -31.55
CA GLY A 113 20.33 -11.31 -30.89
C GLY A 113 20.62 -12.38 -31.94
N ALA A 114 21.85 -12.40 -32.43
CA ALA A 114 22.38 -13.31 -33.43
C ALA A 114 21.81 -14.75 -33.34
N ALA A 115 21.07 -15.16 -34.37
CA ALA A 115 20.78 -16.56 -34.63
C ALA A 115 21.27 -16.89 -36.04
N THR A 116 22.47 -17.45 -36.11
CA THR A 116 22.98 -18.11 -37.31
C THR A 116 22.09 -19.32 -37.60
N ALA A 117 21.31 -19.28 -38.67
CA ALA A 117 20.63 -20.47 -39.18
C ALA A 117 21.57 -21.15 -40.19
N THR A 118 22.18 -22.27 -39.78
CA THR A 118 22.81 -23.22 -40.71
C THR A 118 21.74 -24.19 -41.20
N LEU A 119 21.51 -24.22 -42.50
CA LEU A 119 20.60 -25.17 -43.17
C LEU A 119 21.37 -26.46 -43.51
N PRO A 120 20.84 -27.66 -43.22
CA PRO A 120 20.96 -28.82 -44.10
C PRO A 120 19.90 -28.81 -45.20
#